data_AF-A0AAV1RHW8-F1
#
_entry.id   AF-A0AAV1RHW8-F1
#
_cell.length_a   1.000
_cell.length_b   1.000
_cell.length_c   1.000
_cell.angle_alpha   90.00
_cell.angle_beta   90.00
_cell.angle_gamma   90.00
#
_symmetry.space_group_name_H-M   'P 1'
#
loop_
_entity.id
_entity.type
_entity.pdbx_description
1 polymer ?
#
loop_
_entity_poly.entity_id
_entity_poly.type
_entity_poly.pdbx_seq_one_letter_code
_entity_poly.pdbx_strand_id
1 'polypeptide(L)'
;MSALLKLFSHLYAITIALFNLLLFKALFLIRSCVPGTEVTNPDKLLRIVSAQYLSIIEQTNPTIHYCEKFSWQQSRDCAVCLSEFMEGERVRKLQCNHAFHKECLDKWLQQYMATCPLCRTRVLADEIVVNYHQLRDNILNGGSYDDTIFLLSSLYGNRLNKLL
;
A
#
# COMPACT_ATOMS: atom_id res chain seq x y z
N MET A 1 24.95 -52.84 -38.95
CA MET A 1 25.46 -51.90 -37.91
C MET A 1 24.73 -50.55 -37.91
N SER A 2 24.41 -49.96 -39.06
CA SER A 2 23.68 -48.67 -39.15
C SER A 2 22.24 -48.69 -38.61
N ALA A 3 21.51 -49.80 -38.75
CA ALA A 3 20.14 -49.93 -38.25
C ALA A 3 20.05 -49.94 -36.72
N LEU A 4 21.04 -50.56 -36.05
CA LEU A 4 21.12 -50.60 -34.59
C LEU A 4 21.42 -49.22 -33.99
N LEU A 5 22.36 -48.48 -34.59
CA LEU A 5 22.67 -47.10 -34.18
C LEU A 5 21.45 -46.16 -34.33
N LYS A 6 20.68 -46.33 -35.41
CA LYS A 6 19.42 -45.59 -35.60
C LYS A 6 18.41 -45.94 -34.52
N LEU A 7 18.23 -47.22 -34.19
CA LEU A 7 17.36 -47.65 -33.10
C LEU A 7 17.78 -47.05 -31.75
N PHE A 8 19.07 -47.10 -31.40
CA PHE A 8 19.56 -46.49 -30.16
C PHE A 8 19.35 -44.97 -30.12
N SER A 9 19.55 -44.28 -31.25
CA SER A 9 19.31 -42.83 -31.34
C SER A 9 17.83 -42.47 -31.18
N HIS A 10 16.92 -43.27 -31.76
CA HIS A 10 15.49 -43.07 -31.60
C HIS A 10 15.02 -43.36 -30.18
N LEU A 11 15.51 -44.44 -29.56
CA LEU A 11 15.21 -44.76 -28.18
C LEU A 11 15.71 -43.64 -27.24
N TYR A 12 16.90 -43.11 -27.47
CA TYR A 12 17.45 -41.98 -26.70
C TYR A 12 16.65 -40.68 -26.88
N ALA A 13 16.19 -40.38 -28.10
CA ALA A 13 15.35 -39.20 -28.35
C ALA A 13 13.98 -39.33 -27.65
N ILE A 14 13.38 -40.53 -27.68
CA ILE A 14 12.09 -40.82 -27.02
C ILE A 14 12.23 -40.69 -25.51
N THR A 15 13.31 -41.21 -24.91
CA THR A 15 13.52 -41.09 -23.46
C THR A 15 13.72 -39.65 -23.01
N ILE A 16 14.45 -38.83 -23.78
CA ILE A 16 14.58 -37.38 -23.52
C ILE A 16 13.22 -36.68 -23.61
N ALA A 17 12.42 -36.97 -24.65
CA ALA A 17 11.12 -36.34 -24.82
C ALA A 17 10.17 -36.68 -23.67
N LEU A 18 10.13 -37.95 -23.25
CA LEU A 18 9.34 -38.39 -22.10
C LEU A 18 9.81 -37.76 -20.79
N PHE A 19 11.12 -37.67 -20.56
CA PHE A 19 11.67 -37.00 -19.37
C PHE A 19 11.29 -35.52 -19.32
N ASN A 20 11.40 -34.79 -20.44
CA ASN A 20 11.00 -33.38 -20.51
C ASN A 20 9.48 -33.21 -20.30
N LEU A 21 8.66 -34.11 -20.84
CA LEU A 21 7.21 -34.08 -20.65
C LEU A 21 6.82 -34.38 -19.18
N LEU A 22 7.52 -35.32 -18.54
CA LEU A 22 7.36 -35.59 -17.11
C LEU A 22 7.84 -34.42 -16.25
N LEU A 23 8.96 -33.78 -16.61
CA LEU A 23 9.46 -32.58 -15.93
C LEU A 23 8.49 -31.41 -16.09
N PHE A 24 7.96 -31.16 -17.30
CA PHE A 24 6.97 -30.12 -17.54
C PHE A 24 5.68 -30.38 -16.75
N LYS A 25 5.21 -31.63 -16.71
CA LYS A 25 4.03 -32.02 -15.94
C LYS A 25 4.29 -31.90 -14.43
N ALA A 26 5.47 -32.27 -13.96
CA ALA A 26 5.88 -32.06 -12.58
C ALA A 26 5.95 -30.57 -12.24
N LEU A 27 6.48 -29.71 -13.11
CA LEU A 27 6.49 -28.27 -12.93
C LEU A 27 5.08 -27.68 -12.95
N PHE A 28 4.20 -28.17 -13.82
CA PHE A 28 2.79 -27.75 -13.87
C PHE A 28 2.04 -28.20 -12.61
N LEU A 29 2.25 -29.44 -12.14
CA LEU A 29 1.67 -29.96 -10.90
C LEU A 29 2.26 -29.25 -9.68
N ILE A 30 3.56 -28.99 -9.64
CA ILE A 30 4.19 -28.18 -8.60
C ILE A 30 3.61 -26.76 -8.64
N ARG A 31 3.40 -26.13 -9.81
CA ARG A 31 2.71 -24.83 -9.91
C ARG A 31 1.21 -24.88 -9.62
N SER A 32 0.58 -26.05 -9.72
CA SER A 32 -0.83 -26.25 -9.40
C SER A 32 -1.05 -26.64 -7.94
N CYS A 33 -0.06 -27.28 -7.31
CA CYS A 33 -0.03 -27.70 -5.91
C CYS A 33 0.67 -26.71 -5.00
N VAL A 34 1.57 -25.88 -5.52
CA VAL A 34 1.94 -24.58 -4.96
C VAL A 34 0.78 -23.69 -5.38
N PRO A 35 -0.16 -23.36 -4.47
CA PRO A 35 -1.12 -22.30 -4.76
C PRO A 35 -0.27 -21.11 -5.18
N GLY A 36 -0.48 -20.59 -6.39
CA GLY A 36 0.36 -19.56 -6.98
C GLY A 36 0.69 -18.55 -5.90
N THR A 37 1.99 -18.36 -5.62
CA THR A 37 2.54 -17.64 -4.46
C THR A 37 1.52 -16.61 -4.00
N GLU A 38 0.77 -16.97 -2.96
CA GLU A 38 -0.19 -16.07 -2.35
C GLU A 38 0.64 -14.95 -1.75
N VAL A 39 0.96 -13.95 -2.57
CA VAL A 39 1.20 -12.62 -2.07
C VAL A 39 -0.15 -12.17 -1.56
N THR A 40 -0.35 -12.56 -0.29
CA THR A 40 -0.93 -11.77 0.79
C THR A 40 -2.40 -11.46 0.64
N ASN A 41 -3.21 -12.01 1.55
CA ASN A 41 -4.53 -11.51 1.91
C ASN A 41 -4.61 -9.99 1.61
N PRO A 42 -5.52 -9.53 0.72
CA PRO A 42 -5.62 -8.12 0.33
C PRO A 42 -5.71 -7.19 1.55
N ASP A 43 -6.26 -7.66 2.67
CA ASP A 43 -6.28 -6.96 3.95
C ASP A 43 -4.87 -6.63 4.46
N LYS A 44 -3.90 -7.55 4.31
CA LYS A 44 -2.52 -7.35 4.75
C LYS A 44 -1.83 -6.27 3.91
N LEU A 45 -2.00 -6.28 2.59
CA LEU A 45 -1.43 -5.23 1.72
C LEU A 45 -2.09 -3.89 1.99
N LEU A 46 -3.42 -3.86 2.10
CA LEU A 46 -4.16 -2.65 2.42
C LEU A 46 -3.70 -2.04 3.75
N ARG A 47 -3.44 -2.88 4.77
CA ARG A 47 -2.86 -2.44 6.04
C ARG A 47 -1.46 -1.86 5.90
N ILE A 48 -0.59 -2.48 5.10
CA ILE A 48 0.78 -1.99 4.87
C ILE A 48 0.73 -0.63 4.18
N VAL A 49 0.01 -0.52 3.07
CA VAL A 49 -0.10 0.72 2.28
C VAL A 49 -0.75 1.83 3.11
N SER A 50 -1.80 1.51 3.87
CA SER A 50 -2.45 2.46 4.76
C SER A 50 -1.52 2.93 5.88
N ALA A 51 -0.74 2.04 6.48
CA ALA A 51 0.25 2.42 7.49
C ALA A 51 1.35 3.32 6.91
N GLN A 52 1.82 3.03 5.69
CA GLN A 52 2.79 3.87 4.99
C GLN A 52 2.24 5.26 4.71
N TYR A 53 1.02 5.37 4.20
CA TYR A 53 0.37 6.67 3.96
C TYR A 53 0.18 7.47 5.26
N LEU A 54 -0.23 6.82 6.35
CA LEU A 54 -0.32 7.46 7.66
C LEU A 54 1.04 7.90 8.21
N SER A 55 2.13 7.20 7.89
CA SER A 55 3.48 7.62 8.26
C SER A 55 3.90 8.93 7.58
N ILE A 56 3.44 9.16 6.34
CA ILE A 56 3.66 10.42 5.62
C ILE A 56 2.87 11.56 6.28
N ILE A 57 1.63 11.29 6.68
CA ILE A 57 0.80 12.25 7.42
C ILE A 57 1.44 12.58 8.77
N GLU A 58 1.95 11.59 9.50
CA GLU A 58 2.65 11.79 10.78
C GLU A 58 3.88 12.69 10.62
N GLN A 59 4.66 12.51 9.57
CA GLN A 59 5.82 13.36 9.28
C GLN A 59 5.41 14.80 8.94
N THR A 60 4.27 14.98 8.25
CA THR A 60 3.83 16.31 7.78
C THR A 60 3.08 17.08 8.85
N ASN A 61 2.27 16.40 9.66
CA ASN A 61 1.43 16.98 10.71
C ASN A 61 1.48 16.05 11.93
N PRO A 62 2.53 16.12 12.77
CA PRO A 62 2.74 15.20 13.87
C PRO A 62 1.62 15.24 14.89
N THR A 63 1.38 14.10 15.52
CA THR A 63 0.42 13.99 16.62
C THR A 63 0.95 14.75 17.82
N ILE A 64 0.08 15.54 18.44
CA ILE A 64 0.33 16.18 19.73
C ILE A 64 -0.72 15.70 20.73
N HIS A 65 -0.42 15.85 22.02
CA HIS A 65 -1.40 15.67 23.07
C HIS A 65 -2.08 17.01 23.36
N TYR A 66 -3.41 17.01 23.39
CA TYR A 66 -4.18 18.20 23.72
C TYR A 66 -3.92 18.63 25.17
N CYS A 67 -3.76 19.93 25.38
CA CYS A 67 -3.62 20.53 26.70
C CYS A 67 -4.55 21.74 26.81
N GLU A 68 -5.54 21.63 27.70
CA GLU A 68 -6.62 22.61 27.85
C GLU A 68 -6.08 24.00 28.21
N LYS A 69 -4.99 24.06 28.99
CA LYS A 69 -4.37 25.31 29.46
C LYS A 69 -3.83 26.20 28.34
N PHE A 70 -3.58 25.64 27.15
CA PHE A 70 -3.04 26.35 25.99
C PHE A 70 -4.08 26.55 24.86
N SER A 71 -5.36 26.26 25.12
CA SER A 71 -6.42 26.22 24.11
C SER A 71 -6.98 27.57 23.64
N TRP A 72 -6.53 28.70 24.20
CA TRP A 72 -7.13 30.03 24.00
C TRP A 72 -7.20 30.55 22.54
N GLN A 73 -6.59 29.85 21.58
CA GLN A 73 -6.51 30.23 20.16
C GLN A 73 -6.93 29.11 19.19
N GLN A 74 -7.52 28.00 19.69
CA GLN A 74 -7.95 26.86 18.87
C GLN A 74 -9.40 26.47 19.18
N SER A 75 -10.07 25.83 18.22
CA SER A 75 -11.37 25.20 18.51
C SER A 75 -11.19 24.15 19.60
N ARG A 76 -12.11 24.11 20.56
CA ARG A 76 -12.11 23.09 21.61
C ARG A 76 -12.72 21.77 21.16
N ASP A 77 -13.29 21.76 19.95
CA ASP A 77 -14.06 20.62 19.46
C ASP A 77 -13.46 20.11 18.16
N CYS A 78 -13.58 18.80 17.97
CA CYS A 78 -13.27 18.13 16.72
C CYS A 78 -14.47 18.24 15.77
N ALA A 79 -14.35 19.02 14.69
CA ALA A 79 -15.44 19.19 13.74
C ALA A 79 -15.79 17.94 12.90
N VAL A 80 -15.06 16.83 13.08
CA VAL A 80 -15.35 15.55 12.40
C VAL A 80 -16.27 14.67 13.24
N CYS A 81 -15.98 14.49 14.54
CA CYS A 81 -16.83 13.70 15.44
C CYS A 81 -17.77 14.55 16.30
N LEU A 82 -17.68 15.89 16.20
CA LEU A 82 -18.48 16.86 16.94
C LEU A 82 -18.35 16.71 18.48
N SER A 83 -17.22 16.20 18.95
CA SER A 83 -16.91 16.03 20.38
C SER A 83 -15.81 17.00 20.82
N GLU A 84 -15.90 17.47 22.06
CA GLU A 84 -14.85 18.28 22.70
C GLU A 84 -13.54 17.50 22.83
N PHE A 85 -12.42 18.22 22.83
CA PHE A 85 -11.10 17.66 23.14
C PHE A 85 -10.91 17.55 24.65
N MET A 86 -10.46 16.39 25.11
CA MET A 86 -10.09 16.14 26.51
C MET A 86 -8.58 16.20 26.71
N GLU A 87 -8.16 16.57 27.93
CA GLU A 87 -6.74 16.64 28.31
C GLU A 87 -6.01 15.33 27.98
N GLY A 88 -4.86 15.42 27.32
CA GLY A 88 -4.06 14.27 26.93
C GLY A 88 -4.55 13.52 25.69
N GLU A 89 -5.66 13.92 25.07
CA GLU A 89 -6.10 13.28 23.83
C GLU A 89 -5.14 13.54 22.66
N ARG A 90 -5.05 12.55 21.76
CA ARG A 90 -4.20 12.63 20.59
C ARG A 90 -4.89 13.46 19.51
N VAL A 91 -4.34 14.62 19.22
CA VAL A 91 -4.86 15.54 18.21
C VAL A 91 -3.80 15.85 17.16
N ARG A 92 -4.24 16.26 15.98
CA ARG A 92 -3.39 16.81 14.93
C ARG A 92 -3.85 18.22 14.61
N LYS A 93 -2.90 19.16 14.64
CA LYS A 93 -3.11 20.51 14.13
C LYS A 93 -2.55 20.60 12.71
N LEU A 94 -3.38 21.03 11.78
CA LEU A 94 -2.99 21.26 10.39
C LEU A 94 -2.32 22.63 10.23
N GLN A 95 -1.59 22.81 9.11
CA GLN A 95 -0.96 24.09 8.75
C GLN A 95 -1.97 25.25 8.59
N CYS A 96 -3.23 24.93 8.25
CA CYS A 96 -4.33 25.90 8.22
C CYS A 96 -4.88 26.24 9.63
N ASN A 97 -4.19 25.83 10.70
CA ASN A 97 -4.53 26.02 12.12
C ASN A 97 -5.74 25.28 12.68
N HIS A 98 -6.47 24.51 11.86
CA HIS A 98 -7.55 23.65 12.35
C HIS A 98 -7.02 22.39 13.04
N ALA A 99 -7.67 21.98 14.13
CA ALA A 99 -7.31 20.82 14.92
C ALA A 99 -8.44 19.77 14.92
N PHE A 100 -8.04 18.50 14.99
CA PHE A 100 -8.93 17.34 14.98
C PHE A 100 -8.33 16.21 15.81
N HIS A 101 -9.14 15.27 16.29
CA HIS A 101 -8.60 14.02 16.84
C HIS A 101 -7.77 13.32 15.77
N LYS A 102 -6.63 12.76 16.17
CA LYS A 102 -5.72 12.03 15.28
C LYS A 102 -6.48 11.02 14.44
N GLU A 103 -7.31 10.20 15.09
CA GLU A 103 -8.04 9.12 14.42
C GLU A 103 -9.12 9.63 13.45
N CYS A 104 -9.81 10.71 13.82
CA CYS A 104 -10.80 11.34 12.97
C CYS A 104 -10.16 11.90 11.69
N LEU A 105 -9.04 12.61 11.85
CA LEU A 105 -8.33 13.19 10.72
C LEU A 105 -7.67 12.13 9.85
N ASP A 106 -7.02 11.13 10.45
CA ASP A 106 -6.37 10.04 9.73
C ASP A 106 -7.38 9.31 8.82
N LYS A 107 -8.57 8.97 9.34
CA LYS A 107 -9.65 8.35 8.55
C LYS A 107 -10.12 9.26 7.41
N TRP A 108 -10.32 10.55 7.69
CA TRP A 108 -10.74 11.53 6.69
C TRP A 108 -9.73 11.64 5.54
N LEU A 109 -8.44 11.76 5.87
CA LEU A 109 -7.36 11.92 4.89
C LEU A 109 -7.14 10.66 4.05
N GLN A 110 -7.48 9.48 4.58
CA GLN A 110 -7.45 8.23 3.82
C GLN A 110 -8.64 8.09 2.88
N GLN A 111 -9.82 8.62 3.19
CA GLN A 111 -11.03 8.38 2.40
C GLN A 111 -11.18 9.29 1.18
N TYR A 112 -10.82 10.58 1.30
CA TYR A 112 -11.18 11.61 0.33
C TYR A 112 -9.96 12.25 -0.36
N MET A 113 -9.73 13.56 -0.24
CA MET A 113 -8.71 14.30 -1.00
C MET A 113 -7.55 14.84 -0.15
N ALA A 114 -7.24 14.19 0.98
CA ALA A 114 -6.24 14.66 1.95
C ALA A 114 -6.32 16.18 2.23
N THR A 115 -7.53 16.70 2.45
CA THR A 115 -7.78 18.12 2.72
C THR A 115 -8.30 18.34 4.14
N CYS A 116 -8.14 19.56 4.66
CA CYS A 116 -8.78 19.98 5.90
C CYS A 116 -10.31 19.85 5.80
N PRO A 117 -10.99 19.17 6.75
CA PRO A 117 -12.45 19.07 6.80
C PRO A 117 -13.18 20.42 6.86
N LEU A 118 -12.55 21.47 7.41
CA LEU A 118 -13.17 22.78 7.62
C LEU A 118 -12.97 23.74 6.44
N CYS A 119 -11.73 23.91 5.98
CA CYS A 119 -11.39 24.93 4.98
C CYS A 119 -10.89 24.36 3.65
N ARG A 120 -10.83 23.03 3.49
CA ARG A 120 -10.37 22.33 2.28
C ARG A 120 -8.93 22.63 1.86
N THR A 121 -8.13 23.29 2.70
CA THR A 121 -6.68 23.43 2.47
C THR A 121 -6.04 22.04 2.36
N ARG A 122 -5.17 21.86 1.37
CA ARG A 122 -4.48 20.60 1.12
C ARG A 122 -3.51 20.27 2.26
N VAL A 123 -3.53 19.02 2.69
CA VAL A 123 -2.66 18.50 3.77
C VAL A 123 -1.44 17.79 3.20
N LEU A 124 -1.58 17.13 2.04
CA LEU A 124 -0.52 16.46 1.31
C LEU A 124 -0.48 16.94 -0.15
N ALA A 125 0.62 16.65 -0.84
CA ALA A 125 0.75 16.89 -2.28
C ALA A 125 -0.15 15.94 -3.07
N ASP A 126 -0.79 16.46 -4.13
CA ASP A 126 -1.73 15.70 -4.97
C ASP A 126 -1.12 14.39 -5.51
N GLU A 127 0.16 14.40 -5.90
CA GLU A 127 0.87 13.22 -6.39
C GLU A 127 0.83 12.05 -5.39
N ILE A 128 1.08 12.33 -4.11
CA ILE A 128 1.07 11.31 -3.04
C ILE A 128 -0.35 10.77 -2.85
N VAL A 129 -1.33 11.66 -2.85
CA VAL A 129 -2.75 11.32 -2.64
C VAL A 129 -3.25 10.44 -3.77
N VAL A 130 -3.01 10.86 -5.02
CA VAL A 130 -3.41 10.11 -6.22
C VAL A 130 -2.76 8.73 -6.24
N ASN A 131 -1.45 8.63 -6.00
CA ASN A 131 -0.74 7.35 -5.98
C ASN A 131 -1.29 6.41 -4.88
N TYR A 132 -1.64 6.94 -3.71
CA TYR A 132 -2.23 6.15 -2.62
C TYR A 132 -3.59 5.59 -3.01
N HIS A 133 -4.48 6.42 -3.57
CA HIS A 133 -5.80 5.97 -4.00
C HIS A 133 -5.73 4.98 -5.16
N GLN A 134 -4.88 5.22 -6.15
CA GLN A 134 -4.66 4.27 -7.24
C GLN A 134 -4.16 2.92 -6.74
N LEU A 135 -3.19 2.91 -5.81
CA LEU A 135 -2.69 1.67 -5.22
C LEU A 135 -3.75 0.96 -4.40
N ARG A 136 -4.49 1.69 -3.57
CA ARG A 136 -5.58 1.14 -2.78
C ARG A 136 -6.64 0.49 -3.66
N ASP A 137 -7.08 1.20 -4.69
CA ASP A 137 -8.14 0.74 -5.58
C ASP A 137 -7.66 -0.45 -6.43
N ASN A 138 -6.39 -0.46 -6.84
CA ASN A 138 -5.78 -1.61 -7.51
C ASN A 138 -5.79 -2.86 -6.61
N ILE A 139 -5.41 -2.73 -5.33
CA ILE A 139 -5.44 -3.84 -4.36
C ILE A 139 -6.87 -4.35 -4.14
N LEU A 140 -7.84 -3.45 -3.94
CA LEU A 140 -9.24 -3.81 -3.69
C LEU A 140 -9.90 -4.51 -4.88
N ASN A 141 -9.48 -4.18 -6.11
CA ASN A 141 -9.99 -4.76 -7.34
C ASN A 141 -9.25 -6.04 -7.77
N GLY A 142 -8.31 -6.55 -6.97
CA GLY A 142 -7.53 -7.76 -7.31
C GLY A 142 -6.54 -7.54 -8.46
N GLY A 143 -5.95 -6.35 -8.54
CA GLY A 143 -4.95 -5.99 -9.55
C GLY A 143 -3.70 -6.87 -9.52
N SER A 144 -2.95 -6.86 -10.63
CA SER A 144 -1.74 -7.68 -10.78
C SER A 144 -0.64 -7.23 -9.83
N TYR A 145 0.16 -8.18 -9.34
CA TYR A 145 1.31 -7.90 -8.46
C TYR A 145 2.29 -6.89 -9.07
N ASP A 146 2.53 -6.97 -10.38
CA ASP A 146 3.43 -6.05 -11.09
C ASP A 146 2.95 -4.59 -11.01
N ASP A 147 1.63 -4.36 -11.06
CA ASP A 147 1.03 -3.04 -10.94
C ASP A 147 1.18 -2.48 -9.51
N THR A 148 1.03 -3.33 -8.49
CA THR A 148 1.21 -2.93 -7.09
C THR A 148 2.65 -2.54 -6.75
N ILE A 149 3.64 -3.27 -7.27
CA ILE A 149 5.08 -2.93 -7.09
C ILE A 149 5.40 -1.58 -7.72
N PHE A 150 4.89 -1.34 -8.93
CA PHE A 150 5.09 -0.09 -9.64
C PHE A 150 4.51 1.10 -8.86
N LEU A 151 3.27 0.98 -8.39
CA LEU A 151 2.59 2.04 -7.62
C LEU A 151 3.21 2.27 -6.23
N LEU A 152 3.69 1.21 -5.56
CA LEU A 152 4.49 1.35 -4.35
C LEU A 152 5.75 2.17 -4.65
N SER A 153 6.48 1.82 -5.71
CA SER A 153 7.68 2.54 -6.11
C SER A 153 7.41 4.02 -6.44
N SER A 154 6.26 4.36 -7.04
CA SER A 154 5.83 5.74 -7.28
C SER A 154 5.47 6.52 -6.01
N LEU A 155 4.93 5.86 -4.97
CA LEU A 155 4.75 6.48 -3.64
C LEU A 155 6.09 6.83 -2.98
N TYR A 156 7.16 6.10 -3.31
CA TYR A 156 8.51 6.30 -2.77
C TYR A 156 9.45 7.12 -3.69
N GLY A 157 9.13 7.23 -4.98
CA GLY A 157 10.07 7.58 -6.07
C GLY A 157 10.64 9.01 -6.08
N ASN A 158 10.03 9.97 -5.40
CA ASN A 158 10.50 11.36 -5.40
C ASN A 158 11.28 11.78 -4.14
N ARG A 159 11.58 10.85 -3.22
CA ARG A 159 12.39 11.15 -2.03
C ARG A 159 13.90 10.91 -2.20
N LEU A 160 14.34 10.35 -3.33
CA LEU A 160 15.76 10.19 -3.65
C LEU A 160 16.34 11.35 -4.49
N ASN A 161 15.52 12.09 -5.25
CA ASN A 161 15.98 13.22 -6.07
C ASN A 161 16.08 14.56 -5.31
N LYS A 162 15.76 14.59 -4.01
CA LYS A 162 15.88 15.78 -3.16
C LYS A 162 17.05 15.72 -2.17
N LEU A 163 17.89 14.70 -2.29
CA LEU A 163 19.11 14.50 -1.49
C LEU A 163 20.37 14.31 -2.36
N LEU A 164 20.30 14.70 -3.64
CA LEU A 164 21.45 14.89 -4.52
C LEU A 164 21.50 16.36 -4.96
#